data_AF-B5CND0-F1
#
_entry.id   AF-B5CND0-F1
#
_cell.length_a   1.000
_cell.length_b   1.000
_cell.length_c   1.000
_cell.angle_alpha   90.00
_cell.angle_beta   90.00
_cell.angle_gamma   90.00
#
_symmetry.space_group_name_H-M   'P 1'
#
loop_
_entity.id
_entity.type
_entity.pdbx_description
1 polymer ?
#
loop_
_entity_poly.entity_id
_entity_poly.type
_entity_poly.pdbx_seq_one_letter_code
_entity_poly.pdbx_strand_id
1 'polypeptide(L)' 'MSMALFCCPKPDDDLKYNEGALVGEWVKFPTTAEELQKVFERIGIGSKDDFGHPYEEWFITDYRIMNDAT' A
#
# COMPACT_ATOMS: atom_id res chain seq x y z
N MET A 1 -2.40 -4.55 -16.41
CA MET A 1 -1.52 -5.01 -15.29
C MET A 1 -2.06 -4.41 -14.00
N SER A 2 -1.97 -5.13 -12.89
CA SER A 2 -2.34 -4.65 -11.56
C SER A 2 -1.24 -4.98 -10.55
N MET A 3 -1.05 -4.16 -9.52
CA MET A 3 -0.10 -4.41 -8.42
C MET A 3 -0.80 -4.28 -7.08
N ALA A 4 -0.35 -5.01 -6.07
CA ALA A 4 -0.82 -4.90 -4.70
C ALA A 4 0.17 -4.05 -3.90
N LEU A 5 -0.32 -2.91 -3.38
CA LEU A 5 0.46 -1.92 -2.64
C LEU A 5 0.13 -2.02 -1.16
N PHE A 6 1.15 -2.11 -0.31
CA PHE A 6 0.96 -2.23 1.13
C PHE A 6 1.70 -1.12 1.87
N CYS A 7 1.02 -0.55 2.87
CA CYS A 7 1.62 0.39 3.79
C CYS A 7 2.40 -0.38 4.87
N CYS A 8 3.65 0.01 5.09
CA CYS A 8 4.46 -0.54 6.18
C CYS A 8 4.35 0.40 7.39
N PRO A 9 3.81 -0.05 8.53
CA PRO A 9 4.09 0.62 9.78
C PRO A 9 5.60 0.53 10.09
N LYS A 10 6.15 1.54 10.77
CA LYS A 10 7.61 1.67 11.00
C LYS A 10 8.22 0.41 11.61
N PRO A 11 9.53 0.14 11.41
CA PRO A 11 10.20 -1.08 11.87
C PRO A 11 10.20 -1.33 13.39
N ASP A 12 9.98 -0.31 14.22
CA ASP A 12 9.81 -0.45 15.68
C ASP A 12 8.38 -0.87 16.07
N ASP A 13 7.43 -0.69 15.15
CA ASP A 13 6.09 -1.26 15.17
C ASP A 13 6.20 -2.59 14.42
N ASP A 14 6.60 -3.62 15.17
CA ASP A 14 6.77 -5.00 14.73
C ASP A 14 5.92 -5.28 13.47
N LEU A 15 6.57 -5.49 12.31
CA LEU A 15 6.02 -6.14 11.10
C LEU A 15 5.33 -7.50 11.41
N LYS A 16 5.34 -7.89 12.69
CA LYS A 16 4.84 -9.07 13.34
C LYS A 16 3.45 -8.89 13.98
N TYR A 17 2.95 -7.69 14.31
CA TYR A 17 1.76 -7.56 15.18
C TYR A 17 0.82 -6.37 14.95
N ASN A 18 0.40 -6.07 13.72
CA ASN A 18 -0.92 -5.44 13.55
C ASN A 18 -2.04 -6.50 13.56
N GLU A 19 -2.08 -7.42 14.52
CA GLU A 19 -3.11 -8.48 14.67
C GLU A 19 -3.60 -9.16 13.36
N GLY A 20 -2.75 -9.26 12.33
CA GLY A 20 -3.10 -9.81 11.00
C GLY A 20 -3.68 -8.85 9.95
N ALA A 21 -3.76 -7.54 10.19
CA ALA A 21 -4.28 -6.55 9.24
C ALA A 21 -3.15 -5.86 8.46
N LEU A 22 -2.70 -6.50 7.37
CA LEU A 22 -1.93 -5.81 6.33
C LEU A 22 -2.87 -4.85 5.58
N VAL A 23 -2.66 -3.54 5.72
CA VAL A 23 -3.44 -2.52 4.99
C VAL A 23 -2.81 -2.32 3.61
N GLY A 24 -3.52 -2.78 2.58
CA GLY A 24 -3.07 -2.65 1.21
C GLY A 24 -4.21 -2.63 0.20
N GLU A 25 -3.90 -2.14 -1.00
CA GLU A 25 -4.86 -1.95 -2.09
C GLU A 25 -4.28 -2.39 -3.44
N TRP A 26 -5.15 -2.94 -4.30
CA TRP A 26 -4.79 -3.28 -5.67
C TRP A 26 -4.93 -2.06 -6.59
N VAL A 27 -3.85 -1.70 -7.28
CA VAL A 27 -3.81 -0.62 -8.27
C VAL A 27 -3.81 -1.23 -9.67
N LYS A 28 -4.74 -0.80 -10.54
CA LYS A 28 -4.81 -1.22 -11.93
C LYS A 28 -4.17 -0.17 -12.85
N PHE A 29 -3.38 -0.63 -13.82
CA PHE A 29 -2.78 0.20 -14.86
C PHE A 29 -3.63 0.21 -16.15
N PRO A 30 -3.64 1.33 -16.90
CA PRO A 30 -2.92 2.58 -16.60
C PRO A 30 -3.58 3.37 -15.46
N THR A 31 -2.76 3.91 -14.55
CA THR A 31 -3.20 4.81 -13.47
C THR A 31 -2.50 6.16 -13.60
N THR A 32 -3.11 7.22 -13.07
CA THR A 32 -2.48 8.55 -12.99
C THR A 32 -1.78 8.73 -11.65
N ALA A 33 -0.89 9.73 -11.56
CA ALA A 33 -0.25 10.09 -10.30
C ALA A 33 -1.27 10.52 -9.23
N GLU A 34 -2.34 11.22 -9.64
CA GLU A 34 -3.43 11.64 -8.76
C GLU A 34 -4.20 10.45 -8.18
N GLU A 35 -4.52 9.45 -9.01
CA GLU A 35 -5.17 8.22 -8.53
C GLU A 35 -4.25 7.40 -7.63
N LEU A 36 -2.95 7.36 -7.92
CA LEU A 36 -1.96 6.71 -7.06
C LEU A 36 -1.80 7.44 -5.71
N GLN A 37 -1.85 8.77 -5.70
CA GLN A 37 -1.82 9.58 -4.47
C GLN A 37 -3.04 9.25 -3.58
N LYS A 38 -4.23 9.11 -4.17
CA LYS A 38 -5.43 8.70 -3.42
C LYS A 38 -5.30 7.28 -2.86
N VAL A 39 -4.62 6.37 -3.58
CA VAL A 39 -4.31 5.03 -3.05
C VAL A 39 -3.41 5.16 -1.84
N PHE A 40 -2.35 5.98 -1.90
CA PHE A 40 -1.46 6.24 -0.78
C PHE A 40 -2.20 6.76 0.45
N GLU A 41 -3.10 7.73 0.28
CA GLU A 41 -3.95 8.24 1.36
C GLU A 41 -4.86 7.13 1.94
N ARG A 42 -5.46 6.28 1.09
CA ARG A 42 -6.34 5.18 1.54
C ARG A 42 -5.60 4.10 2.32
N ILE A 43 -4.38 3.76 1.91
CA ILE A 43 -3.55 2.78 2.63
C ILE A 43 -2.83 3.39 3.84
N GLY A 44 -2.95 4.71 4.07
CA GLY A 44 -2.42 5.39 5.24
C GLY A 44 -1.01 5.99 5.10
N ILE A 45 -0.44 6.00 3.90
CA ILE A 45 0.86 6.66 3.64
C ILE A 45 0.70 8.18 3.79
N GLY A 46 1.57 8.79 4.58
CA GLY A 46 1.49 10.20 4.98
C GLY A 46 0.58 10.46 6.19
N SER A 47 -0.19 9.46 6.66
CA SER A 47 -0.91 9.54 7.92
C SER A 47 0.05 9.34 9.10
N LYS A 48 -0.31 9.91 10.26
CA LYS A 48 0.48 9.81 11.49
C LYS A 48 0.02 8.62 12.32
N ASP A 49 0.98 7.91 12.90
CA ASP A 49 0.75 6.94 13.97
C ASP A 49 0.33 7.63 15.28
N ASP A 50 0.01 6.83 16.30
CA ASP A 50 -0.35 7.31 17.64
C ASP A 50 0.77 8.12 18.33
N PHE A 51 2.00 8.02 17.83
CA PHE A 51 3.17 8.76 18.29
C PHE A 51 3.45 10.02 17.44
N GLY A 52 2.62 10.30 16.43
CA GLY A 52 2.70 11.47 15.57
C GLY A 52 3.69 11.34 14.41
N HIS A 53 4.28 10.17 14.17
CA HIS A 53 5.20 9.96 13.06
C HIS A 53 4.47 9.54 11.78
N PRO A 54 4.84 10.09 10.61
CA PRO A 54 4.23 9.69 9.35
C PRO A 54 4.66 8.28 8.92
N TYR A 55 3.74 7.55 8.28
CA TYR A 55 4.06 6.36 7.50
C TYR A 55 4.60 6.76 6.12
N GLU A 56 5.88 6.51 5.87
CA GLU A 56 6.55 6.93 4.64
C GLU A 56 6.90 5.75 3.73
N GLU A 57 6.84 4.52 4.26
CA GLU A 57 7.31 3.32 3.59
C GLU A 57 6.15 2.47 3.08
N TRP A 58 6.23 2.08 1.82
CA TRP A 58 5.31 1.16 1.16
C TRP A 58 6.08 0.20 0.26
N PHE A 59 5.50 -0.97 0.01
CA PHE A 59 6.10 -1.98 -0.84
C PHE A 59 5.04 -2.70 -1.69
N ILE A 60 5.51 -3.28 -2.79
CA ILE A 60 4.70 -4.12 -3.67
C ILE A 60 4.89 -5.58 -3.24
N THR A 61 3.79 -6.26 -2.93
CA THR A 61 3.83 -7.69 -2.52
C THR A 61 3.46 -8.64 -3.65
N ASP A 62 2.59 -8.21 -4.57
CA ASP A 62 2.08 -9.03 -5.66
C ASP A 62 1.80 -8.16 -6.90
N TYR A 63 1.82 -8.78 -8.07
CA TYR A 63 1.40 -8.17 -9.32
C TYR A 63 0.71 -9.20 -10.23
N ARG A 64 -0.32 -8.74 -10.94
CA ARG A 64 -1.06 -9.53 -11.93
C ARG A 64 -0.96 -8.90 -13.30
N ILE A 65 -0.46 -9.67 -14.24
CA ILE A 65 -0.55 -9.33 -15.66
C ILE A 65 -1.78 -10.06 -16.19
N MET A 66 -2.86 -9.32 -16.43
CA MET A 66 -3.98 -9.84 -17.22
C MET A 66 -3.49 -9.91 -18.66
N ASN A 67 -2.92 -11.06 -19.03
CA ASN A 67 -2.89 -11.44 -20.43
C ASN A 67 -4.33 -11.83 -20.75
N ASP A 68 -5.07 -10.95 -21.43
CA ASP A 68 -6.26 -11.35 -22.16
C ASP A 68 -5.80 -12.31 -23.27
N ALA A 69 -5.58 -13.56 -22.90
CA ALA A 69 -5.56 -14.68 -23.83
C ALA A 69 -7.00 -15.21 -23.92
N THR A 70 -7.82 -14.46 -24.64
CA THR A 70 -8.95 -15.02 -25.39
C THR A 70 -8.94 -14.41 -26.78
#